data_AF-A0A285P1J9-F1
#
_entry.id   AF-A0A285P1J9-F1
#
_cell.length_a   1.000
_cell.length_b   1.000
_cell.length_c   1.000
_cell.angle_alpha   90.00
_cell.angle_beta   90.00
_cell.angle_gamma   90.00
#
_symmetry.space_group_name_H-M   'P 1'
#
loop_
_entity.id
_entity.type
_entity.pdbx_description
1 polymer ?
#
loop_
_entity_poly.entity_id
_entity_poly.type
_entity_poly.pdbx_seq_one_letter_code
_entity_poly.pdbx_strand_id
1 'polypeptide(L)'
;MLSFSAIHRIATRVAIKYPEYIRDEIYSAAVEGIVIALRRYDPTKGASIETFALAYAKGYAQKEWERWKKPFLSLDYEYESKDGTFTLAELLGKEDPELASVEYSSLVEKLAKEENEKKLLELLQEGHGIKECAKALGKSRVWVWKKLKKIKKRSQVLI
;
A
#
# COMPACT_ATOMS: atom_id res chain seq x y z
N MET A 1 -16.50 -6.75 -34.08
CA MET A 1 -16.51 -7.16 -32.66
C MET A 1 -15.13 -7.69 -32.32
N LEU A 2 -14.59 -7.41 -31.11
CA LEU A 2 -13.28 -7.98 -30.73
C LEU A 2 -13.41 -9.48 -30.46
N SER A 3 -12.45 -10.27 -30.93
CA SER A 3 -12.40 -11.70 -30.64
C SER A 3 -11.87 -11.96 -29.22
N PHE A 4 -12.21 -13.12 -28.64
CA PHE A 4 -11.69 -13.53 -27.33
C PHE A 4 -10.15 -13.51 -27.28
N SER A 5 -9.50 -13.96 -28.37
CA SER A 5 -8.04 -13.93 -28.51
C SER A 5 -7.50 -12.49 -28.47
N ALA A 6 -8.18 -11.53 -29.11
CA ALA A 6 -7.79 -10.13 -29.06
C ALA A 6 -7.95 -9.52 -27.66
N ILE A 7 -9.03 -9.86 -26.94
CA ILE A 7 -9.26 -9.44 -25.55
C ILE A 7 -8.14 -9.95 -24.65
N HIS A 8 -7.87 -11.26 -24.71
CA HIS A 8 -6.80 -11.90 -23.94
C HIS A 8 -5.45 -11.22 -24.22
N ARG A 9 -5.08 -11.06 -25.50
CA ARG A 9 -3.83 -10.41 -25.91
C ARG A 9 -3.69 -8.98 -25.35
N ILE A 10 -4.77 -8.19 -25.37
CA ILE A 10 -4.75 -6.81 -24.84
C ILE A 10 -4.61 -6.83 -23.32
N ALA A 11 -5.40 -7.63 -22.62
CA ALA A 11 -5.37 -7.73 -21.16
C ALA A 11 -4.00 -8.23 -20.65
N THR A 12 -3.45 -9.29 -21.25
CA THR A 12 -2.12 -9.83 -20.91
C THR A 12 -1.03 -8.77 -21.12
N ARG A 13 -1.08 -8.02 -22.22
CA ARG A 13 -0.14 -6.92 -22.50
C ARG A 13 -0.19 -5.80 -21.47
N VAL A 14 -1.37 -5.54 -20.90
CA VAL A 14 -1.53 -4.56 -19.80
C VAL A 14 -0.98 -5.14 -18.49
N ALA A 15 -1.38 -6.36 -18.13
CA ALA A 15 -1.03 -7.01 -16.87
C ALA A 15 0.48 -7.24 -16.69
N ILE A 16 1.21 -7.62 -17.75
CA ILE A 16 2.67 -7.87 -17.69
C ILE A 16 3.47 -6.65 -17.20
N LYS A 17 2.91 -5.43 -17.30
CA LYS A 17 3.56 -4.21 -16.82
C LYS A 17 3.54 -4.04 -15.31
N TYR A 18 2.83 -4.91 -14.59
CA TYR A 18 2.67 -4.89 -13.14
C TYR A 18 3.43 -6.06 -12.49
N PRO A 19 3.72 -5.98 -11.17
CA PRO A 19 4.39 -7.04 -10.42
C PRO A 19 3.69 -8.39 -10.56
N GLU A 20 4.43 -9.48 -10.54
CA GLU A 20 3.90 -10.83 -10.79
C GLU A 20 2.77 -11.24 -9.84
N TYR A 21 2.91 -10.92 -8.55
CA TYR A 21 1.97 -11.31 -7.49
C TYR A 21 0.56 -10.71 -7.63
N ILE A 22 0.34 -9.77 -8.55
CA ILE A 22 -0.94 -9.08 -8.74
C ILE A 22 -1.42 -9.17 -10.20
N ARG A 23 -0.72 -9.91 -11.06
CA ARG A 23 -1.00 -9.88 -12.51
C ARG A 23 -2.38 -10.43 -12.84
N ASP A 24 -2.87 -11.40 -12.09
CA ASP A 24 -4.17 -12.04 -12.36
C ASP A 24 -5.34 -11.09 -12.03
N GLU A 25 -5.20 -10.31 -10.96
CA GLU A 25 -6.14 -9.26 -10.57
C GLU A 25 -6.13 -8.12 -11.59
N ILE A 26 -4.94 -7.67 -11.99
CA ILE A 26 -4.79 -6.63 -13.02
C ILE A 26 -5.34 -7.11 -14.36
N TYR A 27 -5.08 -8.37 -14.74
CA TYR A 27 -5.61 -8.98 -15.95
C TYR A 27 -7.13 -8.98 -15.92
N SER A 28 -7.73 -9.42 -14.81
CA SER A 28 -9.18 -9.48 -14.63
C SER A 28 -9.82 -8.08 -14.72
N ALA A 29 -9.23 -7.08 -14.06
CA ALA A 29 -9.67 -5.69 -14.15
C ALA A 29 -9.52 -5.14 -15.58
N ALA A 30 -8.43 -5.47 -16.29
CA ALA A 30 -8.25 -5.08 -17.68
C ALA A 30 -9.32 -5.70 -18.60
N VAL A 31 -9.67 -6.98 -18.40
CA VAL A 31 -10.77 -7.65 -19.14
C VAL A 31 -12.11 -6.96 -18.88
N GLU A 32 -12.41 -6.62 -17.63
CA GLU A 32 -13.62 -5.87 -17.27
C GLU A 32 -13.69 -4.54 -18.02
N GLY A 33 -12.58 -3.78 -18.01
CA GLY A 33 -12.46 -2.53 -18.77
C GLY A 33 -12.73 -2.71 -20.26
N ILE A 34 -12.21 -3.77 -20.88
CA ILE A 34 -12.44 -4.08 -22.30
C ILE A 34 -13.91 -4.40 -22.57
N VAL A 35 -14.58 -5.18 -21.72
CA VAL A 35 -16.01 -5.49 -21.87
C VAL A 35 -16.86 -4.22 -21.79
N ILE A 36 -16.53 -3.31 -20.87
CA ILE A 36 -17.23 -2.02 -20.74
C ILE A 36 -16.96 -1.15 -21.97
N ALA A 37 -15.73 -1.14 -22.47
CA ALA A 37 -15.37 -0.41 -23.69
C ALA A 37 -16.19 -0.90 -24.90
N LEU A 38 -16.36 -2.22 -25.04
CA LEU A 38 -17.15 -2.82 -26.12
C LEU A 38 -18.62 -2.39 -26.07
N ARG A 39 -19.20 -2.27 -24.86
CA ARG A 39 -20.58 -1.80 -24.68
C ARG A 39 -20.76 -0.32 -24.98
N ARG A 40 -19.70 0.49 -24.84
CA ARG A 40 -19.72 1.95 -25.00
C ARG A 40 -19.11 2.43 -26.32
N TYR A 41 -18.61 1.50 -27.13
CA TYR A 41 -17.88 1.84 -28.35
C TYR A 41 -18.83 2.46 -29.37
N ASP A 42 -18.40 3.58 -29.93
CA ASP A 42 -19.10 4.30 -30.99
C ASP A 42 -18.15 4.45 -32.19
N PRO A 43 -18.42 3.75 -33.31
CA PRO A 43 -17.55 3.79 -34.48
C PRO A 43 -17.50 5.16 -35.17
N THR A 44 -18.49 6.03 -34.93
CA THR A 44 -18.54 7.37 -35.56
C THR A 44 -17.50 8.34 -34.99
N LYS A 45 -16.93 8.03 -33.82
CA LYS A 45 -15.94 8.88 -33.12
C LYS A 45 -14.50 8.70 -33.61
N GLY A 46 -14.28 7.92 -34.69
CA GLY A 46 -12.99 7.82 -35.41
C GLY A 46 -11.89 6.99 -34.75
N ALA A 47 -12.06 6.54 -33.50
CA ALA A 47 -11.11 5.64 -32.85
C ALA A 47 -11.39 4.17 -33.20
N SER A 48 -10.34 3.38 -33.44
CA SER A 48 -10.51 1.93 -33.59
C SER A 48 -10.96 1.29 -32.26
N ILE A 49 -11.75 0.23 -32.35
CA ILE A 49 -12.26 -0.50 -31.18
C ILE A 49 -11.13 -1.05 -30.30
N GLU A 50 -10.01 -1.45 -30.90
CA GLU A 50 -8.81 -1.89 -30.18
C GLU A 50 -8.18 -0.77 -29.37
N THR A 51 -8.02 0.42 -29.96
CA THR A 51 -7.47 1.59 -29.26
C THR A 51 -8.37 2.01 -28.10
N PHE A 52 -9.69 1.99 -28.33
CA PHE A 52 -10.68 2.31 -27.30
C PHE A 52 -10.67 1.29 -26.15
N ALA A 53 -10.65 0.00 -26.48
CA ALA A 53 -10.54 -1.09 -25.50
C ALA A 53 -9.24 -1.02 -24.70
N LEU A 54 -8.11 -0.72 -25.34
CA LEU A 54 -6.82 -0.58 -24.68
C LEU A 54 -6.81 0.58 -23.67
N ALA A 55 -7.46 1.70 -23.99
CA ALA A 55 -7.55 2.85 -23.09
C ALA A 55 -8.32 2.47 -21.80
N TYR A 56 -9.46 1.79 -21.94
CA TYR A 56 -10.26 1.32 -20.80
C TYR A 56 -9.53 0.24 -20.00
N ALA A 57 -8.89 -0.73 -20.68
CA ALA A 57 -8.11 -1.77 -20.03
C ALA A 57 -7.05 -1.19 -19.10
N LYS A 58 -6.29 -0.19 -19.58
CA LYS A 58 -5.30 0.53 -18.78
C LYS A 58 -5.93 1.29 -17.61
N GLY A 59 -7.06 1.95 -17.83
CA GLY A 59 -7.75 2.71 -16.78
C GLY A 59 -8.22 1.82 -15.61
N TYR A 60 -8.80 0.66 -15.92
CA TYR A 60 -9.25 -0.30 -14.92
C TYR A 60 -8.08 -0.98 -14.21
N ALA A 61 -7.07 -1.42 -14.96
CA ALA A 61 -5.82 -1.94 -14.39
C ALA A 61 -5.17 -0.95 -13.41
N GLN A 62 -5.10 0.34 -13.79
CA GLN A 62 -4.55 1.37 -12.92
C GLN A 62 -5.40 1.58 -11.66
N LYS A 63 -6.73 1.60 -11.78
CA LYS A 63 -7.63 1.72 -10.63
C LYS A 63 -7.46 0.55 -9.66
N GLU A 64 -7.33 -0.66 -10.17
CA GLU A 64 -7.10 -1.86 -9.37
C GLU A 64 -5.73 -1.84 -8.69
N TRP A 65 -4.69 -1.41 -9.41
CA TRP A 65 -3.37 -1.21 -8.83
C TRP A 65 -3.36 -0.19 -7.69
N GLU A 66 -4.07 0.92 -7.84
CA GLU A 66 -4.18 1.92 -6.77
C GLU A 66 -4.99 1.40 -5.57
N ARG A 67 -5.94 0.48 -5.75
CA ARG A 67 -6.62 -0.21 -4.65
C ARG A 67 -5.66 -1.10 -3.88
N TRP A 68 -4.83 -1.86 -4.58
CA TRP A 68 -3.84 -2.74 -3.96
C TRP A 68 -2.65 -2.01 -3.33
N LYS A 69 -2.31 -0.81 -3.83
CA LYS A 69 -1.35 0.09 -3.19
C LYS A 69 -1.87 0.68 -1.88
N LYS A 70 -3.18 0.86 -1.73
CA LYS A 70 -3.72 1.24 -0.43
C LYS A 70 -3.39 0.08 0.53
N PRO A 71 -2.82 0.36 1.71
CA PRO A 71 -2.47 -0.69 2.64
C PRO A 71 -3.72 -1.50 2.97
N PHE A 72 -3.81 -2.72 2.42
CA PHE A 72 -4.91 -3.67 2.62
C PHE A 72 -4.97 -4.16 4.09
N LEU A 73 -3.95 -3.82 4.90
CA LEU A 73 -3.95 -3.89 6.36
C LEU A 73 -3.70 -2.49 6.94
N SER A 74 -4.66 -1.59 6.76
CA SER A 74 -4.78 -0.46 7.67
C SER A 74 -5.61 -0.96 8.85
N LEU A 75 -4.97 -1.13 10.01
CA LEU A 75 -5.65 -1.38 11.28
C LEU A 75 -6.77 -0.35 11.54
N ASP A 76 -6.65 0.82 10.93
CA ASP A 76 -7.56 1.96 11.06
C ASP A 76 -8.64 2.02 9.95
N TYR A 77 -8.74 1.00 9.09
CA TYR A 77 -9.77 0.98 8.04
C TYR A 77 -11.12 0.52 8.64
N GLU A 78 -12.13 1.38 8.54
CA GLU A 78 -13.49 1.11 9.00
C GLU A 78 -14.23 0.24 7.97
N TYR A 79 -14.60 -0.98 8.37
CA TYR A 79 -15.45 -1.89 7.60
C TYR A 79 -16.91 -1.70 8.04
N GLU A 80 -17.84 -1.51 7.09
CA GLU A 80 -19.28 -1.46 7.39
C GLU A 80 -19.90 -2.86 7.36
N SER A 81 -20.53 -3.28 8.47
CA SER A 81 -21.46 -4.41 8.55
C SER A 81 -22.87 -3.94 8.93
N LYS A 82 -23.86 -4.83 8.81
CA LYS A 82 -25.25 -4.59 9.21
C LYS A 82 -25.39 -4.16 10.68
N ASP A 83 -24.42 -4.49 11.52
CA ASP A 83 -24.41 -4.22 12.95
C ASP A 83 -23.53 -3.01 13.34
N GLY A 84 -22.94 -2.30 12.36
CA GLY A 84 -22.11 -1.10 12.58
C GLY A 84 -20.78 -1.12 11.83
N THR A 85 -20.00 -0.07 11.99
CA THR A 85 -18.60 -0.01 11.53
C THR A 85 -17.68 -0.69 12.54
N PHE A 86 -16.76 -1.52 12.06
CA PHE A 86 -15.72 -2.13 12.89
C PHE A 86 -14.39 -2.07 12.16
N THR A 87 -13.31 -1.95 12.92
CA THR A 87 -11.94 -1.97 12.39
C THR A 87 -11.34 -3.37 12.53
N LEU A 88 -10.36 -3.69 11.67
CA LEU A 88 -9.64 -4.97 11.78
C LEU A 88 -8.90 -5.09 13.12
N ALA A 89 -8.50 -3.96 13.72
CA ALA A 89 -7.88 -3.90 15.05
C ALA A 89 -8.86 -4.30 16.18
N GLU A 90 -10.13 -3.92 16.06
CA GLU A 90 -11.17 -4.33 17.02
C GLU A 90 -11.50 -5.82 16.91
N LEU A 91 -11.42 -6.39 15.70
CA LEU A 91 -11.70 -7.80 15.44
C LEU A 91 -10.58 -8.73 15.90
N LEU A 92 -9.32 -8.31 15.79
CA LEU A 92 -8.14 -9.12 16.14
C LEU A 92 -7.88 -9.22 17.64
N GLY A 93 -8.61 -8.45 18.47
CA GLY A 93 -8.35 -8.32 19.89
C GLY A 93 -7.12 -7.44 20.10
N LYS A 94 -7.23 -6.46 21.00
CA LYS A 94 -6.07 -5.66 21.41
C LYS A 94 -5.01 -6.63 21.94
N GLU A 95 -3.86 -6.69 21.28
CA GLU A 95 -2.68 -7.36 21.84
C GLU A 95 -2.47 -6.82 23.26
N ASP A 96 -2.18 -7.75 24.17
CA ASP A 96 -1.91 -7.45 25.57
C ASP A 96 -0.81 -6.37 25.63
N PRO A 97 -1.11 -5.16 26.16
CA PRO A 97 -0.15 -4.05 26.18
C PRO A 97 1.15 -4.40 26.92
N GLU A 98 1.10 -5.38 27.85
CA GLU A 98 2.29 -5.88 28.53
C GLU A 98 3.20 -6.67 27.57
N LEU A 99 2.64 -7.53 26.71
CA LEU A 99 3.41 -8.33 25.74
C LEU A 99 4.10 -7.46 24.68
N ALA A 100 3.40 -6.45 24.16
CA ALA A 100 3.93 -5.50 23.17
C ALA A 100 5.11 -4.67 23.74
N SER A 101 5.07 -4.32 25.02
CA SER A 101 6.14 -3.57 25.69
C SER A 101 7.45 -4.37 25.84
N VAL A 102 7.34 -5.68 26.12
CA VAL A 102 8.48 -6.58 26.29
C VAL A 102 9.18 -6.84 24.95
N GLU A 103 8.42 -7.02 23.88
CA GLU A 103 9.01 -7.17 22.54
C GLU A 103 9.66 -5.86 22.05
N TYR A 104 9.01 -4.72 22.25
CA TYR A 104 9.51 -3.42 21.80
C TYR A 104 10.84 -3.05 22.45
N SER A 105 10.98 -3.23 23.77
CA SER A 105 12.23 -2.96 24.49
C SER A 105 13.40 -3.80 23.95
N SER A 106 13.15 -5.09 23.69
CA SER A 106 14.15 -5.99 23.07
C SER A 106 14.54 -5.56 21.64
N LEU A 107 13.60 -5.01 20.88
CA LEU A 107 13.83 -4.50 19.52
C LEU A 107 14.62 -3.18 19.55
N VAL A 108 14.31 -2.28 20.48
CA VAL A 108 15.05 -1.03 20.69
C VAL A 108 16.51 -1.34 21.02
N GLU A 109 16.77 -2.30 21.90
CA GLU A 109 18.13 -2.73 22.23
C GLU A 109 18.90 -3.29 21.03
N LYS A 110 18.23 -4.07 20.16
CA LYS A 110 18.85 -4.63 18.94
C LYS A 110 19.08 -3.57 17.86
N LEU A 111 18.21 -2.57 17.75
CA LEU A 111 18.21 -1.60 16.66
C LEU A 111 19.02 -0.34 16.96
N ALA A 112 18.93 0.18 18.18
CA ALA A 112 19.56 1.42 18.58
C ALA A 112 21.04 1.20 18.94
N LYS A 113 21.93 1.89 18.22
CA LYS A 113 23.38 1.81 18.48
C LYS A 113 23.89 2.94 19.38
N GLU A 114 23.15 4.03 19.43
CA GLU A 114 23.51 5.24 20.17
C GLU A 114 22.38 5.59 21.14
N GLU A 115 22.73 6.21 22.26
CA GLU A 115 21.78 6.68 23.27
C GLU A 115 20.72 7.64 22.70
N ASN A 116 21.11 8.46 21.72
CA ASN A 116 20.18 9.36 21.04
C ASN A 116 19.20 8.63 20.12
N GLU A 117 19.51 7.41 19.68
CA GLU A 117 18.60 6.58 18.88
C GLU A 117 17.58 5.87 19.77
N LYS A 118 17.96 5.47 20.99
CA LYS A 118 17.04 4.93 22.00
C LYS A 118 15.98 5.96 22.37
N LYS A 119 16.43 7.14 22.80
CA LYS A 119 15.55 8.27 23.15
C LYS A 119 14.65 8.71 21.99
N LEU A 120 15.15 8.61 20.75
CA LEU A 120 14.33 8.90 19.57
C LEU A 120 13.20 7.89 19.38
N LEU A 121 13.46 6.60 19.62
CA LEU A 121 12.45 5.54 19.50
C LEU A 121 11.44 5.59 20.65
N GLU A 122 11.88 5.84 21.88
CA GLU A 122 11.03 6.07 23.05
C GLU A 122 10.06 7.24 22.81
N LEU A 123 10.57 8.39 22.36
CA LEU A 123 9.72 9.54 22.02
C LEU A 123 8.69 9.21 20.92
N LEU A 124 9.06 8.36 19.96
CA LEU A 124 8.12 7.91 18.92
C LEU A 124 7.06 6.95 19.46
N GLN A 125 7.41 6.09 20.43
CA GLN A 125 6.46 5.20 21.10
C GLN A 125 5.43 6.00 21.91
N GLU A 126 5.87 7.07 22.56
CA GLU A 126 5.01 8.03 23.28
C GLU A 126 4.11 8.85 22.33
N GLY A 127 4.25 8.68 21.00
CA GLY A 127 3.41 9.33 19.99
C GLY A 127 3.93 10.68 19.50
N HIS A 128 5.15 11.08 19.88
CA HIS A 128 5.69 12.38 19.48
C HIS A 128 6.01 12.45 17.99
N GLY A 129 5.64 13.57 17.37
CA GLY A 129 5.94 13.83 15.96
C GLY A 129 7.42 14.19 15.72
N ILE A 130 7.89 14.07 14.47
CA ILE A 130 9.28 14.40 14.06
C ILE A 130 9.74 15.79 14.54
N LYS A 131 8.83 16.77 14.58
CA LYS A 131 9.13 18.13 15.04
C LYS A 131 9.40 18.18 16.55
N GLU A 132 8.67 17.40 17.32
CA GLU A 132 8.76 17.33 18.77
C GLU A 132 9.99 16.54 19.19
N CYS A 133 10.26 15.41 18.52
CA CYS A 133 11.49 14.63 18.76
C CYS A 133 12.74 15.47 18.46
N ALA A 134 12.72 16.27 17.39
CA ALA A 134 13.83 17.18 17.06
C ALA A 134 14.06 18.22 18.18
N LYS A 135 12.98 18.77 18.74
CA LYS A 135 13.04 19.75 19.83
C LYS A 135 13.54 19.10 21.13
N ALA A 136 13.01 17.93 21.49
CA ALA A 136 13.39 17.19 22.69
C ALA A 136 14.85 16.73 22.67
N LEU A 137 15.37 16.32 21.50
CA LEU A 137 16.75 15.87 21.34
C LEU A 137 17.75 17.00 21.09
N GLY A 138 17.28 18.26 20.94
CA GLY A 138 18.14 19.39 20.56
C GLY A 138 18.81 19.21 19.18
N LYS A 139 18.14 18.52 18.25
CA LYS A 139 18.66 18.21 16.90
C LYS A 139 17.79 18.81 15.81
N SER A 140 18.33 18.85 14.58
CA SER A 140 17.55 19.28 13.43
C SER A 140 16.58 18.19 12.96
N ARG A 141 15.45 18.58 12.35
CA ARG A 141 14.49 17.65 11.74
C ARG A 141 15.15 16.73 10.71
N VAL A 142 16.13 17.26 9.97
CA VAL A 142 16.91 16.51 8.98
C VAL A 142 17.78 15.44 9.64
N TRP A 143 18.35 15.73 10.82
CA TRP A 143 19.10 14.74 11.59
C TRP A 143 18.19 13.58 12.04
N VAL A 144 17.01 13.90 12.58
CA VAL A 144 16.01 12.90 12.99
C VAL A 144 15.61 12.01 11.81
N TRP A 145 15.33 12.62 10.65
CA TRP A 145 14.95 11.90 9.43
C TRP A 145 16.07 10.98 8.92
N LYS A 146 17.32 11.45 8.90
CA LYS A 146 18.50 10.64 8.52
C LYS A 146 18.69 9.46 9.48
N LYS A 147 18.46 9.66 10.77
CA LYS A 147 18.61 8.63 11.80
C LYS A 147 17.51 7.57 11.68
N LEU A 148 16.25 7.97 11.51
CA LEU A 148 15.15 7.04 11.24
C LEU A 148 15.38 6.21 9.98
N LYS A 149 15.90 6.83 8.90
CA LYS A 149 16.26 6.10 7.68
C LYS A 149 17.33 5.03 7.94
N LYS A 150 18.34 5.33 8.78
CA LYS A 150 19.36 4.36 9.18
C LYS A 150 18.81 3.25 10.08
N ILE A 151 17.88 3.56 10.99
CA ILE A 151 17.22 2.57 11.85
C ILE A 151 16.34 1.64 11.00
N LYS A 152 15.52 2.19 10.09
CA LYS A 152 14.71 1.41 9.14
C LYS A 152 15.54 0.49 8.25
N LYS A 153 16.71 0.94 7.78
CA LYS A 153 17.62 0.09 7.01
C LYS A 153 18.16 -1.08 7.85
N ARG A 154 18.35 -0.89 9.16
CA ARG A 154 18.79 -1.96 10.07
C ARG A 154 17.68 -2.96 10.37
N SER A 155 16.45 -2.50 10.56
CA SER A 155 15.31 -3.39 10.82
C SER A 155 15.01 -4.33 9.66
N GLN A 156 15.26 -3.89 8.42
CA GLN A 156 15.11 -4.73 7.22
C GLN A 156 16.13 -5.87 7.09
N VAL A 157 17.19 -5.89 7.92
CA VAL A 157 18.20 -6.97 7.93
C VAL A 157 17.93 -7.98 9.05
N LEU A 158 17.05 -7.63 9.99
CA LEU A 158 16.68 -8.47 11.15
C LEU A 158 15.42 -9.31 10.90
N ILE A 159 14.75 -9.10 9.76
CA ILE A 159 13.60 -9.84 9.24
C ILE A 159 14.07 -10.57 7.98
#